data_AF-A0A0P4UXT6-F1
#
_entry.id   AF-A0A0P4UXT6-F1
#
_cell.length_a   1.000
_cell.length_b   1.000
_cell.length_c   1.000
_cell.angle_alpha   90.00
_cell.angle_beta   90.00
_cell.angle_gamma   90.00
#
_symmetry.space_group_name_H-M   'P 1'
#
loop_
_entity.id
_entity.type
_entity.pdbx_description
1 polymer ?
#
loop_
_entity_poly.entity_id
_entity_poly.type
_entity_poly.pdbx_seq_one_letter_code
_entity_poly.pdbx_strand_id
1 'polypeptide(L)'
;MMVTRSTVEFSARSLSRSWASRYLPDLSALMSEQADLSIAHLLECSSDFGRRRTVEQVQRHLRICCELAGLEVNQLFSGSSNLVNLAKVRQLAKSVEAVYEKVLQFYEQQSNIKQNLADSLNPVSGWVPEIEALSIELQPVLYQMQQQHLADEDPRAIGFVTTQFHFSTQMILKRLNPIEKALLGSYFQLAEEQVCTPWQEICELANRSDRASREVLLIEQLLSEGNAIAQAVCEKARQQFPQFKSRRGSWDNVQITTSMKRDLNMFQCYLWLCVLHQDLSPITVRLLPLCLMVFPSVNISWEFIDQTVRLLVEEVRSRLTQNQWSIVQPYAVGLIDTFSVQQ
;
A
#
# COMPACT_ATOMS: atom_id res chain seq x y z
N MET A 1 13.96 14.72 37.28
CA MET A 1 12.74 14.02 36.86
C MET A 1 13.15 12.80 36.05
N MET A 2 12.96 11.60 36.61
CA MET A 2 13.18 10.33 35.90
C MET A 2 12.01 10.10 34.96
N VAL A 3 12.24 10.24 33.66
CA VAL A 3 11.32 9.71 32.63
C VAL A 3 11.51 8.20 32.63
N THR A 4 10.48 7.49 33.07
CA THR A 4 10.46 6.02 33.14
C THR A 4 10.56 5.41 31.75
N ARG A 5 11.50 4.47 31.58
CA ARG A 5 11.77 3.67 30.37
C ARG A 5 10.53 3.01 29.74
N SER A 6 9.40 2.92 30.45
CA SER A 6 8.14 2.27 30.05
C SER A 6 7.27 3.08 29.09
N THR A 7 7.33 4.42 29.13
CA THR A 7 6.53 5.29 28.24
C THR A 7 7.16 5.42 26.86
N VAL A 8 8.49 5.23 26.76
CA VAL A 8 9.23 5.28 25.51
C VAL A 8 8.75 4.18 24.57
N GLU A 9 8.64 2.92 24.99
CA GLU A 9 8.21 1.80 24.11
C GLU A 9 6.77 1.87 23.58
N PHE A 10 5.90 2.74 24.12
CA PHE A 10 4.46 2.69 23.87
C PHE A 10 4.01 3.39 22.56
N SER A 11 4.64 4.50 22.16
CA SER A 11 4.18 5.31 20.99
C SER A 11 4.66 4.79 19.63
N ALA A 12 5.92 4.37 19.48
CA ALA A 12 6.34 3.77 18.22
C ALA A 12 5.69 2.40 17.94
N ARG A 13 5.33 1.67 19.01
CA ARG A 13 4.42 0.52 18.92
C ARG A 13 3.00 0.95 18.52
N SER A 14 2.57 2.18 18.81
CA SER A 14 1.25 2.69 18.39
C SER A 14 1.20 2.97 16.87
N LEU A 15 2.22 3.60 16.30
CA LEU A 15 2.30 3.89 14.86
C LEU A 15 2.37 2.63 14.01
N SER A 16 3.29 1.75 14.38
CA SER A 16 3.51 0.48 13.70
C SER A 16 2.28 -0.43 13.80
N ARG A 17 1.61 -0.48 14.96
CA ARG A 17 0.30 -1.15 15.10
C ARG A 17 -0.81 -0.48 14.29
N SER A 18 -0.89 0.85 14.29
CA SER A 18 -1.92 1.59 13.53
C SER A 18 -1.76 1.31 12.04
N TRP A 19 -0.52 1.30 11.55
CA TRP A 19 -0.19 0.91 10.19
C TRP A 19 -0.52 -0.56 9.92
N ALA A 20 -0.08 -1.49 10.78
CA ALA A 20 -0.34 -2.92 10.66
C ALA A 20 -1.85 -3.24 10.64
N SER A 21 -2.65 -2.48 11.39
CA SER A 21 -4.10 -2.67 11.45
C SER A 21 -4.81 -2.49 10.09
N ARG A 22 -4.20 -1.75 9.16
CA ARG A 22 -4.71 -1.56 7.79
C ARG A 22 -4.70 -2.83 6.95
N TYR A 23 -3.93 -3.85 7.35
CA TYR A 23 -3.79 -5.12 6.66
C TYR A 23 -4.53 -6.25 7.39
N LEU A 24 -5.35 -5.94 8.39
CA LEU A 24 -6.20 -6.96 8.99
C LEU A 24 -7.18 -7.47 7.93
N PRO A 25 -7.28 -8.80 7.74
CA PRO A 25 -8.22 -9.35 6.77
C PRO A 25 -9.65 -9.01 7.18
N ASP A 26 -10.41 -8.43 6.26
CA ASP A 26 -11.84 -8.22 6.49
C ASP A 26 -12.60 -9.54 6.27
N LEU A 27 -12.79 -10.26 7.37
CA LEU A 27 -13.54 -11.51 7.38
C LEU A 27 -15.04 -11.28 7.57
N SER A 28 -15.46 -10.04 7.88
CA SER A 28 -16.86 -9.73 8.17
C SER A 28 -17.72 -9.84 6.89
N ALA A 29 -17.18 -9.39 5.75
CA ALA A 29 -17.81 -9.55 4.44
C ALA A 29 -17.97 -11.03 4.04
N LEU A 30 -16.96 -11.87 4.35
CA LEU A 30 -17.01 -13.31 4.04
C LEU A 30 -18.08 -14.06 4.83
N MET A 31 -18.30 -13.67 6.08
CA MET A 31 -19.33 -14.28 6.93
C MET A 31 -20.76 -13.81 6.58
N SER A 32 -20.89 -12.69 5.87
CA SER A 32 -22.17 -12.07 5.51
C SER A 32 -22.66 -12.47 4.10
N GLU A 33 -21.76 -12.63 3.13
CA GLU A 33 -22.12 -12.84 1.72
C GLU A 33 -22.24 -14.32 1.31
N GLN A 34 -21.70 -15.26 2.09
CA GLN A 34 -21.67 -16.68 1.74
C GLN A 34 -22.09 -17.55 2.94
N ALA A 35 -23.37 -17.95 2.96
CA ALA A 35 -23.97 -18.77 4.02
C ALA A 35 -23.31 -20.15 4.24
N ASP A 36 -22.41 -20.58 3.33
CA ASP A 36 -21.73 -21.88 3.37
C ASP A 36 -20.26 -21.83 3.86
N LEU A 37 -19.69 -20.65 4.14
CA LEU A 37 -18.33 -20.56 4.69
C LEU A 37 -18.34 -20.90 6.19
N SER A 38 -18.18 -22.18 6.51
CA SER A 38 -18.07 -22.64 7.89
C SER A 38 -16.77 -22.15 8.54
N ILE A 39 -16.83 -21.85 9.85
CA ILE A 39 -15.66 -21.60 10.70
C ILE A 39 -14.62 -22.73 10.56
N ALA A 40 -15.07 -23.96 10.32
CA ALA A 40 -14.19 -25.11 10.09
C ALA A 40 -13.31 -24.94 8.85
N HIS A 41 -13.84 -24.41 7.74
CA HIS A 41 -13.07 -24.18 6.52
C HIS A 41 -12.03 -23.06 6.69
N LEU A 42 -12.38 -22.04 7.48
CA LEU A 42 -11.48 -20.97 7.85
C LEU A 42 -10.33 -21.47 8.74
N LEU A 43 -10.64 -22.29 9.74
CA LEU A 43 -9.65 -22.96 10.57
C LEU A 43 -8.74 -23.88 9.73
N GLU A 44 -9.32 -24.66 8.81
CA GLU A 44 -8.57 -25.51 7.87
C GLU A 44 -7.59 -24.69 7.03
N CYS A 45 -8.05 -23.63 6.36
CA CYS A 45 -7.21 -22.77 5.51
C CYS A 45 -6.13 -22.04 6.32
N SER A 46 -6.42 -21.68 7.57
CA SER A 46 -5.47 -20.99 8.45
C SER A 46 -4.42 -21.91 9.09
N SER A 47 -4.65 -23.23 9.07
CA SER A 47 -3.73 -24.25 9.61
C SER A 47 -2.44 -24.37 8.80
N ASP A 48 -1.40 -24.95 9.38
CA ASP A 48 -0.13 -25.22 8.69
C ASP A 48 -0.31 -26.04 7.40
N PHE A 49 -1.28 -26.95 7.39
CA PHE A 49 -1.61 -27.72 6.21
C PHE A 49 -2.33 -26.87 5.16
N GLY A 50 -3.33 -26.07 5.57
CA GLY A 50 -4.06 -25.17 4.67
C GLY A 50 -3.19 -24.08 4.07
N ARG A 51 -2.30 -23.47 4.87
CA ARG A 51 -1.33 -22.47 4.40
C ARG A 51 -0.36 -23.05 3.40
N ARG A 52 0.24 -24.22 3.68
CA ARG A 52 1.12 -24.93 2.74
C ARG A 52 0.40 -25.24 1.44
N ARG A 53 -0.82 -25.77 1.51
CA ARG A 53 -1.64 -26.03 0.33
C ARG A 53 -1.90 -24.75 -0.49
N THR A 54 -2.23 -23.64 0.17
CA THR A 54 -2.43 -22.33 -0.46
C THR A 54 -1.14 -21.87 -1.15
N VAL A 55 0.01 -21.97 -0.47
CA VAL A 55 1.33 -21.62 -1.01
C VAL A 55 1.66 -22.47 -2.23
N GLU A 56 1.51 -23.79 -2.16
CA GLU A 56 1.71 -24.69 -3.30
C GLU A 56 0.83 -24.32 -4.49
N GLN A 57 -0.44 -23.98 -4.24
CA GLN A 57 -1.37 -23.54 -5.28
C GLN A 57 -0.92 -22.24 -5.95
N VAL A 58 -0.45 -21.26 -5.18
CA VAL A 58 0.09 -20.01 -5.72
C VAL A 58 1.39 -20.24 -6.48
N GLN A 59 2.32 -21.01 -5.92
CA GLN A 59 3.64 -21.28 -6.51
C GLN A 59 3.55 -21.90 -7.91
N ARG A 60 2.55 -22.77 -8.16
CA ARG A 60 2.32 -23.37 -9.49
C ARG A 60 2.06 -22.35 -10.60
N HIS A 61 1.60 -21.15 -10.25
CA HIS A 61 1.20 -20.13 -11.21
C HIS A 61 1.92 -18.79 -11.03
N LEU A 62 2.70 -18.62 -9.96
CA LEU A 62 3.33 -17.36 -9.59
C LEU A 62 4.07 -16.71 -10.76
N ARG A 63 5.03 -17.45 -11.34
CA ARG A 63 5.81 -17.00 -12.47
C ARG A 63 4.96 -16.53 -13.65
N ILE A 64 3.97 -17.34 -14.04
CA ILE A 64 3.10 -17.04 -15.19
C ILE A 64 2.26 -15.78 -14.89
N CYS A 65 1.74 -15.64 -13.68
CA CYS A 65 1.02 -14.44 -13.26
C CYS A 65 1.90 -13.19 -13.32
N CYS A 66 3.14 -13.25 -12.81
CA CYS A 66 4.08 -12.11 -12.85
C CYS A 66 4.50 -11.75 -14.28
N GLU A 67 4.73 -12.74 -15.15
CA GLU A 67 5.07 -12.54 -16.56
C GLU A 67 3.88 -11.92 -17.33
N LEU A 68 2.67 -12.46 -17.16
CA LEU A 68 1.46 -11.90 -17.79
C LEU A 68 1.16 -10.48 -17.30
N ALA A 69 1.28 -10.23 -16.00
CA ALA A 69 1.14 -8.90 -15.42
C ALA A 69 2.14 -7.93 -16.06
N GLY A 70 3.40 -8.33 -16.22
CA GLY A 70 4.42 -7.52 -16.89
C GLY A 70 4.06 -7.19 -18.35
N LEU A 71 3.47 -8.13 -19.08
CA LEU A 71 2.99 -7.89 -20.44
C LEU A 71 1.80 -6.91 -20.47
N GLU A 72 0.85 -7.05 -19.54
CA GLU A 72 -0.27 -6.10 -19.40
C GLU A 72 0.21 -4.69 -19.06
N VAL A 73 1.19 -4.56 -18.15
CA VAL A 73 1.83 -3.28 -17.87
C VAL A 73 2.49 -2.74 -19.13
N ASN A 74 3.28 -3.56 -19.83
CA ASN A 74 3.95 -3.12 -21.05
C ASN A 74 2.96 -2.60 -22.10
N GLN A 75 1.81 -3.25 -22.27
CA GLN A 75 0.74 -2.79 -23.16
C GLN A 75 0.10 -1.48 -22.68
N LEU A 76 -0.08 -1.31 -21.37
CA LEU A 76 -0.63 -0.08 -20.79
C LEU A 76 0.29 1.13 -21.05
N PHE A 77 1.60 0.92 -20.97
CA PHE A 77 2.63 1.95 -21.15
C PHE A 77 3.13 2.09 -22.60
N SER A 78 2.84 1.14 -23.50
CA SER A 78 3.30 1.19 -24.90
C SER A 78 2.70 2.35 -25.71
N GLY A 79 1.56 2.90 -25.26
CA GLY A 79 0.94 4.08 -25.89
C GLY A 79 1.64 5.41 -25.59
N SER A 80 2.59 5.45 -24.66
CA SER A 80 3.29 6.68 -24.25
C SER A 80 4.80 6.68 -24.53
N SER A 81 5.44 5.53 -24.86
CA SER A 81 6.80 5.43 -25.44
C SER A 81 7.30 3.97 -25.54
N ASN A 82 8.45 3.76 -26.19
CA ASN A 82 9.15 2.49 -26.46
C ASN A 82 9.61 1.70 -25.20
N LEU A 83 8.71 1.28 -24.30
CA LEU A 83 9.02 0.23 -23.30
C LEU A 83 9.08 -1.18 -23.93
N VAL A 84 9.21 -1.26 -25.26
CA VAL A 84 9.26 -2.46 -26.11
C VAL A 84 10.59 -3.21 -25.94
N ASN A 85 10.96 -3.53 -24.70
CA ASN A 85 11.99 -4.51 -24.43
C ASN A 85 11.41 -5.63 -23.56
N LEU A 86 10.92 -6.68 -24.22
CA LEU A 86 10.38 -7.86 -23.57
C LEU A 86 11.39 -8.55 -22.63
N ALA A 87 12.70 -8.41 -22.86
CA ALA A 87 13.71 -8.93 -21.95
C ALA A 87 13.69 -8.17 -20.62
N LYS A 88 13.53 -6.84 -20.66
CA LYS A 88 13.39 -5.99 -19.47
C LYS A 88 12.08 -6.29 -18.73
N VAL A 89 10.96 -6.43 -19.44
CA VAL A 89 9.68 -6.84 -18.85
C VAL A 89 9.80 -8.19 -18.11
N ARG A 90 10.49 -9.17 -18.71
CA ARG A 90 10.74 -10.46 -18.06
C ARG A 90 11.67 -10.36 -16.86
N GLN A 91 12.69 -9.51 -16.92
CA GLN A 91 13.57 -9.28 -15.78
C GLN A 91 12.81 -8.66 -14.60
N LEU A 92 11.97 -7.66 -14.87
CA LEU A 92 11.08 -7.04 -13.89
C LEU A 92 10.12 -8.08 -13.27
N ALA A 93 9.51 -8.92 -14.11
CA ALA A 93 8.66 -10.02 -13.63
C ALA A 93 9.37 -10.98 -12.67
N LYS A 94 10.65 -11.30 -12.92
CA LYS A 94 11.45 -12.14 -12.02
C LYS A 94 11.73 -11.45 -10.69
N SER A 95 12.02 -10.14 -10.69
CA SER A 95 12.23 -9.41 -9.44
C SER A 95 10.95 -9.31 -8.61
N VAL A 96 9.79 -9.09 -9.25
CA VAL A 96 8.47 -9.13 -8.60
C VAL A 96 8.14 -10.52 -8.06
N GLU A 97 8.42 -11.58 -8.84
CA GLU A 97 8.29 -12.98 -8.42
C GLU A 97 9.10 -13.26 -7.15
N ALA A 98 10.37 -12.86 -7.09
CA ALA A 98 11.21 -13.06 -5.91
C ALA A 98 10.65 -12.39 -4.64
N VAL A 99 10.02 -11.22 -4.77
CA VAL A 99 9.34 -10.56 -3.64
C VAL A 99 8.15 -11.40 -3.18
N TYR A 100 7.30 -11.89 -4.09
CA TYR A 100 6.18 -12.75 -3.72
C TYR A 100 6.61 -14.10 -3.17
N GLU A 101 7.69 -14.69 -3.66
CA GLU A 101 8.27 -15.91 -3.06
C GLU A 101 8.62 -15.67 -1.59
N LYS A 102 9.24 -14.54 -1.28
CA LYS A 102 9.55 -14.16 0.10
C LYS A 102 8.29 -13.96 0.95
N VAL A 103 7.25 -13.34 0.39
CA VAL A 103 5.94 -13.22 1.05
C VAL A 103 5.33 -14.59 1.35
N LEU A 104 5.38 -15.52 0.39
CA LEU A 104 4.82 -16.87 0.55
C LEU A 104 5.59 -17.69 1.59
N GLN A 105 6.93 -17.61 1.58
CA GLN A 105 7.77 -18.23 2.60
C GLN A 105 7.40 -17.74 4.00
N PHE A 106 7.22 -16.43 4.17
CA PHE A 106 6.81 -15.85 5.44
C PHE A 106 5.40 -16.31 5.83
N TYR A 107 4.44 -16.26 4.91
CA TYR A 107 3.06 -16.70 5.14
C TYR A 107 2.96 -18.16 5.60
N GLU A 108 3.79 -19.04 5.03
CA GLU A 108 3.89 -20.45 5.39
C GLU A 108 4.44 -20.65 6.82
N GLN A 109 5.41 -19.83 7.23
CA GLN A 109 6.10 -19.91 8.52
C GLN A 109 5.33 -19.30 9.71
N GLN A 110 4.28 -18.54 9.44
CA GLN A 110 3.42 -17.91 10.46
C GLN A 110 2.54 -18.92 11.25
N SER A 111 2.82 -20.21 11.13
CA SER A 111 2.19 -21.33 11.85
C SER A 111 2.34 -21.30 13.38
N ASN A 112 3.12 -20.38 13.94
CA ASN A 112 3.37 -20.28 15.38
C ASN A 112 2.21 -19.67 16.20
N ILE A 113 0.96 -19.75 15.74
CA ILE A 113 -0.21 -19.57 16.61
C ILE A 113 -0.28 -20.80 17.52
N LYS A 114 0.61 -20.82 18.52
CA LYS A 114 0.55 -21.73 19.66
C LYS A 114 -0.82 -21.58 20.33
N GLN A 115 -1.62 -22.64 20.22
CA GLN A 115 -2.46 -23.21 21.29
C GLN A 115 -3.59 -22.38 21.94
N ASN A 116 -3.82 -21.10 21.62
CA ASN A 116 -4.88 -20.32 22.31
C ASN A 116 -6.21 -20.19 21.55
N LEU A 117 -6.37 -20.85 20.39
CA LEU A 117 -7.66 -20.87 19.69
C LEU A 117 -8.72 -21.76 20.38
N ALA A 118 -8.30 -22.67 21.26
CA ALA A 118 -9.22 -23.50 22.05
C ALA A 118 -9.91 -22.70 23.18
N ASP A 119 -9.29 -21.61 23.66
CA ASP A 119 -9.77 -20.82 24.81
C ASP A 119 -10.32 -19.43 24.43
N SER A 120 -10.17 -19.00 23.16
CA SER A 120 -10.65 -17.68 22.74
C SER A 120 -12.03 -17.79 22.08
N LEU A 121 -13.01 -17.06 22.63
CA LEU A 121 -14.34 -16.86 22.05
C LEU A 121 -14.33 -16.06 20.71
N ASN A 122 -13.14 -15.70 20.18
CA ASN A 122 -12.98 -14.93 18.95
C ASN A 122 -11.88 -15.55 18.04
N PRO A 123 -12.24 -16.48 17.13
CA PRO A 123 -11.29 -17.15 16.22
C PRO A 123 -10.49 -16.17 15.33
N VAL A 124 -10.97 -14.94 15.18
CA VAL A 124 -10.35 -13.88 14.36
C VAL A 124 -9.12 -13.24 15.02
N SER A 125 -9.04 -13.24 16.35
CA SER A 125 -7.95 -12.55 17.09
C SER A 125 -6.58 -13.21 16.97
N GLY A 126 -6.51 -14.47 16.52
CA GLY A 126 -5.27 -15.20 16.28
C GLY A 126 -4.63 -14.92 14.91
N TRP A 127 -5.33 -14.30 13.96
CA TRP A 127 -4.89 -14.17 12.55
C TRP A 127 -4.31 -12.82 12.18
N VAL A 128 -3.82 -12.06 13.16
CA VAL A 128 -3.12 -10.80 12.89
C VAL A 128 -1.80 -11.14 12.19
N PRO A 129 -1.59 -10.77 10.91
CA PRO A 129 -0.31 -10.98 10.28
C PRO A 129 0.76 -10.21 11.06
N GLU A 130 1.95 -10.79 11.24
CA GLU A 130 3.11 -10.07 11.78
C GLU A 130 3.65 -9.08 10.72
N ILE A 131 2.84 -8.07 10.38
CA ILE A 131 3.08 -7.09 9.30
C ILE A 131 4.42 -6.38 9.47
N GLU A 132 4.79 -6.03 10.70
CA GLU A 132 6.07 -5.40 10.99
C GLU A 132 7.25 -6.33 10.66
N ALA A 133 7.18 -7.60 11.07
CA ALA A 133 8.22 -8.58 10.79
C ALA A 133 8.30 -8.87 9.29
N LEU A 134 7.16 -9.04 8.60
CA LEU A 134 7.12 -9.21 7.15
C LEU A 134 7.73 -7.99 6.44
N SER A 135 7.44 -6.78 6.90
CA SER A 135 8.02 -5.56 6.34
C SER A 135 9.54 -5.57 6.38
N ILE A 136 10.11 -5.89 7.54
CA ILE A 136 11.55 -5.98 7.72
C ILE A 136 12.13 -7.07 6.81
N GLU A 137 11.48 -8.23 6.71
CA GLU A 137 11.89 -9.36 5.86
C GLU A 137 11.84 -9.04 4.35
N LEU A 138 10.91 -8.18 3.92
CA LEU A 138 10.79 -7.76 2.51
C LEU A 138 11.78 -6.66 2.13
N GLN A 139 12.29 -5.88 3.09
CA GLN A 139 13.14 -4.73 2.81
C GLN A 139 14.38 -5.08 1.96
N PRO A 140 15.14 -6.16 2.22
CA PRO A 140 16.33 -6.48 1.41
C PRO A 140 15.99 -6.81 -0.04
N VAL A 141 14.91 -7.57 -0.28
CA VAL A 141 14.52 -7.98 -1.64
C VAL A 141 13.91 -6.80 -2.42
N LEU A 142 13.13 -5.94 -1.74
CA LEU A 142 12.61 -4.71 -2.33
C LEU A 142 13.74 -3.72 -2.65
N TYR A 143 14.72 -3.57 -1.76
CA TYR A 143 15.89 -2.73 -1.99
C TYR A 143 16.72 -3.26 -3.18
N GLN A 144 16.97 -4.57 -3.25
CA GLN A 144 17.68 -5.17 -4.38
C GLN A 144 16.95 -4.93 -5.71
N MET A 145 15.63 -5.13 -5.72
CA MET A 145 14.78 -4.82 -6.88
C MET A 145 14.91 -3.33 -7.26
N GLN A 146 14.76 -2.42 -6.30
CA GLN A 146 14.91 -0.98 -6.55
C GLN A 146 16.30 -0.63 -7.10
N GLN A 147 17.39 -1.19 -6.55
CA GLN A 147 18.75 -0.95 -7.06
C GLN A 147 18.94 -1.44 -8.49
N GLN A 148 18.38 -2.62 -8.83
CA GLN A 148 18.39 -3.14 -10.20
C GLN A 148 17.65 -2.22 -11.18
N HIS A 149 16.73 -1.39 -10.70
CA HIS A 149 15.92 -0.48 -11.53
C HIS A 149 16.41 0.96 -11.49
N LEU A 150 17.04 1.42 -10.41
CA LEU A 150 17.70 2.73 -10.32
C LEU A 150 18.99 2.79 -11.16
N ALA A 151 19.64 1.63 -11.37
CA ALA A 151 20.74 1.51 -12.34
C ALA A 151 20.26 1.61 -13.80
N ASP A 152 18.95 1.65 -14.04
CA ASP A 152 18.34 1.79 -15.35
C ASP A 152 18.12 3.27 -15.65
N GLU A 153 18.52 3.74 -16.83
CA GLU A 153 18.35 5.15 -17.24
C GLU A 153 16.89 5.52 -17.50
N ASP A 154 15.98 4.54 -17.49
CA ASP A 154 14.56 4.75 -17.72
C ASP A 154 13.80 4.94 -16.40
N PRO A 155 13.46 6.19 -16.02
CA PRO A 155 12.75 6.45 -14.77
C PRO A 155 11.39 5.73 -14.73
N ARG A 156 10.77 5.42 -15.88
CA ARG A 156 9.46 4.74 -15.98
C ARG A 156 9.45 3.35 -15.33
N ALA A 157 10.62 2.74 -15.10
CA ALA A 157 10.74 1.43 -14.46
C ALA A 157 10.01 1.35 -13.11
N ILE A 158 10.03 2.42 -12.29
CA ILE A 158 9.37 2.39 -10.97
C ILE A 158 7.84 2.36 -11.11
N GLY A 159 7.28 3.18 -12.00
CA GLY A 159 5.83 3.18 -12.30
C GLY A 159 5.35 1.88 -12.93
N PHE A 160 6.23 1.23 -13.70
CA PHE A 160 6.00 -0.10 -14.24
C PHE A 160 5.91 -1.14 -13.11
N VAL A 161 6.88 -1.16 -12.19
CA VAL A 161 6.95 -2.14 -11.09
C VAL A 161 5.71 -2.04 -10.20
N THR A 162 5.31 -0.84 -9.75
CA THR A 162 4.13 -0.68 -8.89
C THR A 162 2.85 -1.18 -9.56
N THR A 163 2.70 -0.91 -10.86
CA THR A 163 1.58 -1.43 -11.65
C THR A 163 1.67 -2.96 -11.82
N GLN A 164 2.87 -3.50 -11.95
CA GLN A 164 3.09 -4.93 -12.11
C GLN A 164 2.76 -5.70 -10.84
N PHE A 165 3.14 -5.21 -9.66
CA PHE A 165 2.69 -5.77 -8.38
C PHE A 165 1.17 -5.81 -8.32
N HIS A 166 0.51 -4.70 -8.66
CA HIS A 166 -0.95 -4.65 -8.66
C HIS A 166 -1.58 -5.74 -9.54
N PHE A 167 -1.17 -5.85 -10.81
CA PHE A 167 -1.71 -6.88 -11.71
C PHE A 167 -1.33 -8.30 -11.28
N SER A 168 -0.11 -8.51 -10.78
CA SER A 168 0.33 -9.81 -10.27
C SER A 168 -0.53 -10.26 -9.09
N THR A 169 -0.72 -9.39 -8.09
CA THR A 169 -1.63 -9.61 -6.95
C THR A 169 -3.02 -9.99 -7.45
N GLN A 170 -3.60 -9.22 -8.37
CA GLN A 170 -4.95 -9.51 -8.89
C GLN A 170 -5.03 -10.85 -9.61
N MET A 171 -4.04 -11.19 -10.45
CA MET A 171 -4.01 -12.45 -11.19
C MET A 171 -3.86 -13.66 -10.27
N ILE A 172 -3.04 -13.55 -9.22
CA ILE A 172 -2.84 -14.61 -8.24
C ILE A 172 -4.11 -14.79 -7.40
N LEU A 173 -4.63 -13.70 -6.81
CA LEU A 173 -5.79 -13.76 -5.91
C LEU A 173 -7.08 -14.22 -6.60
N LYS A 174 -7.23 -14.01 -7.92
CA LYS A 174 -8.36 -14.54 -8.71
C LYS A 174 -8.40 -16.07 -8.77
N ARG A 175 -7.30 -16.75 -8.45
CA ARG A 175 -7.18 -18.22 -8.48
C ARG A 175 -7.40 -18.87 -7.11
N LEU A 176 -7.65 -18.08 -6.07
CA LEU A 176 -7.82 -18.54 -4.70
C LEU A 176 -9.29 -18.51 -4.30
N ASN A 177 -9.67 -19.37 -3.36
CA ASN A 177 -11.00 -19.29 -2.77
C ASN A 177 -11.12 -18.01 -1.89
N PRO A 178 -12.34 -17.57 -1.54
CA PRO A 178 -12.55 -16.33 -0.80
C PRO A 178 -11.79 -16.26 0.55
N ILE A 179 -11.67 -17.37 1.28
CA ILE A 179 -10.94 -17.45 2.55
C ILE A 179 -9.44 -17.31 2.31
N GLU A 180 -8.87 -18.11 1.40
CA GLU A 180 -7.46 -18.03 1.02
C GLU A 180 -7.10 -16.62 0.55
N LYS A 181 -7.99 -16.01 -0.24
CA LYS A 181 -7.84 -14.64 -0.73
C LYS A 181 -7.82 -13.63 0.39
N ALA A 182 -8.67 -13.75 1.41
CA ALA A 182 -8.63 -12.87 2.57
C ALA A 182 -7.37 -13.08 3.41
N LEU A 183 -7.00 -14.34 3.69
CA LEU A 183 -5.84 -14.66 4.52
C LEU A 183 -4.51 -14.27 3.89
N LEU A 184 -4.31 -14.55 2.59
CA LEU A 184 -3.08 -14.22 1.88
C LEU A 184 -3.08 -12.79 1.32
N GLY A 185 -4.25 -12.26 0.98
CA GLY A 185 -4.40 -10.94 0.34
C GLY A 185 -3.78 -9.81 1.14
N SER A 186 -3.89 -9.85 2.48
CA SER A 186 -3.25 -8.88 3.38
C SER A 186 -1.73 -8.81 3.22
N TYR A 187 -1.07 -9.97 3.04
CA TYR A 187 0.38 -10.06 2.88
C TYR A 187 0.80 -9.49 1.52
N PHE A 188 0.00 -9.77 0.48
CA PHE A 188 0.24 -9.27 -0.87
C PHE A 188 0.00 -7.77 -0.98
N GLN A 189 -1.03 -7.26 -0.29
CA GLN A 189 -1.30 -5.83 -0.21
C GLN A 189 -0.13 -5.09 0.46
N LEU A 190 0.44 -5.66 1.53
CA LEU A 190 1.63 -5.08 2.17
C LEU A 190 2.80 -5.00 1.19
N ALA A 191 3.08 -6.09 0.47
CA ALA A 191 4.16 -6.10 -0.51
C ALA A 191 3.95 -5.07 -1.62
N GLU A 192 2.72 -4.93 -2.14
CA GLU A 192 2.37 -3.91 -3.13
C GLU A 192 2.55 -2.49 -2.57
N GLU A 193 2.04 -2.19 -1.37
CA GLU A 193 2.14 -0.85 -0.77
C GLU A 193 3.58 -0.44 -0.47
N GLN A 194 4.44 -1.38 -0.02
CA GLN A 194 5.84 -1.09 0.33
C GLN A 194 6.72 -0.71 -0.86
N VAL A 195 6.30 -1.02 -2.09
CA VAL A 195 7.07 -0.63 -3.29
C VAL A 195 7.05 0.89 -3.49
N CYS A 196 5.90 1.53 -3.24
CA CYS A 196 5.71 2.95 -3.52
C CYS A 196 5.56 3.83 -2.28
N THR A 197 5.26 3.24 -1.13
CA THR A 197 4.93 3.98 0.09
C THR A 197 6.05 3.87 1.12
N PRO A 198 6.60 5.00 1.63
CA PRO A 198 7.78 5.00 2.49
C PRO A 198 7.45 4.71 3.97
N TRP A 199 6.65 3.68 4.23
CA TRP A 199 6.13 3.39 5.57
C TRP A 199 7.20 3.12 6.62
N GLN A 200 8.21 2.33 6.26
CA GLN A 200 9.32 2.02 7.17
C GLN A 200 10.07 3.28 7.57
N GLU A 201 10.31 4.18 6.62
CA GLU A 201 10.99 5.45 6.87
C GLU A 201 10.19 6.34 7.83
N ILE A 202 8.87 6.41 7.66
CA ILE A 202 7.96 7.09 8.59
C ILE A 202 8.08 6.47 10.00
N CYS A 203 8.02 5.15 10.10
CA CYS A 203 8.15 4.45 11.39
C CYS A 203 9.53 4.65 12.03
N GLU A 204 10.61 4.65 11.24
CA GLU A 204 11.97 4.87 11.72
C GLU A 204 12.19 6.31 12.22
N LEU A 205 11.70 7.30 11.49
CA LEU A 205 11.83 8.71 11.88
C LEU A 205 11.02 9.00 13.13
N ALA A 206 9.79 8.50 13.20
CA ALA A 206 8.98 8.64 14.40
C ALA A 206 9.62 7.93 15.63
N ASN A 207 10.39 6.87 15.41
CA ASN A 207 11.17 6.21 16.45
C ASN A 207 12.37 7.03 16.96
N ARG A 208 12.99 7.82 16.08
CA ARG A 208 14.19 8.64 16.35
C ARG A 208 13.85 10.00 16.95
N SER A 209 12.70 10.57 16.60
CA SER A 209 12.20 11.84 17.14
C SER A 209 11.81 11.74 18.62
N ASP A 210 11.79 12.87 19.32
CA ASP A 210 11.18 12.92 20.66
C ASP A 210 9.73 12.46 20.55
N ARG A 211 9.38 11.39 21.25
CA ARG A 211 8.08 10.69 21.13
C ARG A 211 6.91 11.55 21.61
N ALA A 212 7.19 12.60 22.39
CA ALA A 212 6.21 13.63 22.79
C ALA A 212 6.20 14.85 21.85
N SER A 213 6.98 14.82 20.76
CA SER A 213 6.94 15.86 19.74
C SER A 213 5.53 15.94 19.14
N ARG A 214 5.13 17.17 18.84
CA ARG A 214 3.78 17.46 18.37
C ARG A 214 3.53 16.83 17.01
N GLU A 215 4.59 16.68 16.21
CA GLU A 215 4.65 16.11 14.88
C GLU A 215 4.30 14.62 14.91
N VAL A 216 4.93 13.84 15.80
CA VAL A 216 4.71 12.38 15.90
C VAL A 216 3.28 12.07 16.34
N LEU A 217 2.78 12.77 17.38
CA LEU A 217 1.40 12.58 17.86
C LEU A 217 0.35 12.98 16.81
N LEU A 218 0.63 14.05 16.06
CA LEU A 218 -0.23 14.50 14.96
C LEU A 218 -0.28 13.47 13.83
N ILE A 219 0.86 12.90 13.46
CA ILE A 219 0.94 11.87 12.42
C ILE A 219 0.25 10.59 12.89
N GLU A 220 0.42 10.18 14.15
CA GLU A 220 -0.34 9.07 14.75
C GLU A 220 -1.85 9.24 14.56
N GLN A 221 -2.38 10.42 14.88
CA GLN A 221 -3.78 10.75 14.67
C GLN A 221 -4.17 10.62 13.19
N LEU A 222 -3.47 11.32 12.30
CA LEU A 222 -3.81 11.39 10.88
C LEU A 222 -3.69 10.04 10.16
N LEU A 223 -2.77 9.19 10.60
CA LEU A 223 -2.63 7.84 10.07
C LEU A 223 -3.81 6.94 10.42
N SER A 224 -4.36 7.08 11.62
CA SER A 224 -5.58 6.35 12.02
C SER A 224 -6.79 6.76 11.17
N GLU A 225 -6.80 7.98 10.64
CA GLU A 225 -7.87 8.53 9.80
C GLU A 225 -7.63 8.38 8.29
N GLY A 226 -6.45 7.90 7.86
CA GLY A 226 -6.01 7.99 6.46
C GLY A 226 -6.97 7.35 5.44
N ASN A 227 -7.54 6.19 5.77
CA ASN A 227 -8.54 5.53 4.92
C ASN A 227 -9.86 6.33 4.84
N ALA A 228 -10.28 6.96 5.94
CA ALA A 228 -11.48 7.78 5.98
C ALA A 228 -11.28 9.09 5.18
N ILE A 229 -10.09 9.68 5.26
CA ILE A 229 -9.70 10.83 4.43
C ILE A 229 -9.73 10.43 2.95
N ALA A 230 -9.08 9.33 2.57
CA ALA A 230 -9.06 8.86 1.18
C ALA A 230 -10.46 8.57 0.64
N GLN A 231 -11.34 7.98 1.45
CA GLN A 231 -12.75 7.74 1.10
C GLN A 231 -13.49 9.06 0.83
N ALA A 232 -13.42 10.02 1.75
CA ALA A 232 -14.12 11.30 1.61
C ALA A 232 -13.64 12.06 0.37
N VAL A 233 -12.34 12.04 0.08
CA VAL A 233 -11.78 12.66 -1.13
C VAL A 233 -12.27 11.96 -2.40
N CYS A 234 -12.33 10.63 -2.43
CA CYS A 234 -12.89 9.90 -3.57
C CYS A 234 -14.36 10.25 -3.82
N GLU A 235 -15.16 10.41 -2.77
CA GLU A 235 -16.57 10.81 -2.87
C GLU A 235 -16.72 12.23 -3.43
N LYS A 236 -15.95 13.19 -2.91
CA LYS A 236 -15.93 14.57 -3.43
C LYS A 236 -15.46 14.63 -4.89
N ALA A 237 -14.40 13.88 -5.24
CA ALA A 237 -13.89 13.83 -6.60
C ALA A 237 -14.91 13.21 -7.57
N ARG A 238 -15.64 12.17 -7.15
CA ARG A 238 -16.75 11.60 -7.95
C ARG A 238 -17.84 12.63 -8.22
N GLN A 239 -18.19 13.46 -7.23
CA GLN A 239 -19.17 14.52 -7.38
C GLN A 239 -18.68 15.65 -8.30
N GLN A 240 -17.41 16.04 -8.18
CA GLN A 240 -16.81 17.12 -8.98
C GLN A 240 -16.50 16.70 -10.42
N PHE A 241 -16.15 15.43 -10.64
CA PHE A 241 -15.77 14.88 -11.94
C PHE A 241 -16.61 13.65 -12.32
N PRO A 242 -17.95 13.78 -12.50
CA PRO A 242 -18.82 12.63 -12.73
C PRO A 242 -18.49 11.88 -14.04
N GLN A 243 -17.85 12.56 -15.00
CA GLN A 243 -17.47 12.01 -16.31
C GLN A 243 -16.02 11.47 -16.34
N PHE A 244 -15.34 11.38 -15.19
CA PHE A 244 -13.97 10.89 -15.14
C PHE A 244 -13.85 9.48 -15.75
N LYS A 245 -12.85 9.33 -16.62
CA LYS A 245 -12.52 8.06 -17.27
C LYS A 245 -11.02 7.96 -17.48
N SER A 246 -10.43 6.91 -16.93
CA SER A 246 -9.04 6.52 -17.18
C SER A 246 -8.99 5.38 -18.20
N ARG A 247 -7.79 4.98 -18.64
CA ARG A 247 -7.60 3.74 -19.42
C ARG A 247 -8.07 2.49 -18.69
N ARG A 248 -8.20 2.53 -17.35
CA ARG A 248 -8.66 1.41 -16.51
C ARG A 248 -10.17 1.41 -16.28
N GLY A 249 -10.89 2.44 -16.69
CA GLY A 249 -12.35 2.55 -16.55
C GLY A 249 -12.85 3.88 -15.96
N SER A 250 -14.15 3.92 -15.68
CA SER A 250 -14.89 5.02 -15.04
C SER A 250 -15.21 4.71 -13.57
N TRP A 251 -15.91 5.62 -12.89
CA TRP A 251 -16.36 5.46 -11.51
C TRP A 251 -17.19 4.20 -11.22
N ASP A 252 -17.87 3.64 -12.23
CA ASP A 252 -18.67 2.42 -12.11
C ASP A 252 -17.82 1.17 -11.87
N ASN A 253 -16.53 1.25 -12.19
CA ASN A 253 -15.58 0.19 -11.92
C ASN A 253 -15.02 0.35 -10.49
N VAL A 254 -15.33 -0.60 -9.60
CA VAL A 254 -14.83 -0.63 -8.22
C VAL A 254 -13.30 -0.52 -8.14
N GLN A 255 -12.57 -1.06 -9.13
CA GLN A 255 -11.11 -1.00 -9.18
C GLN A 255 -10.57 0.41 -9.35
N ILE A 256 -11.33 1.32 -9.95
CA ILE A 256 -10.94 2.75 -10.05
C ILE A 256 -10.97 3.39 -8.66
N THR A 257 -12.03 3.15 -7.90
CA THR A 257 -12.14 3.69 -6.54
C THR A 257 -11.06 3.10 -5.64
N THR A 258 -10.79 1.79 -5.73
CA THR A 258 -9.70 1.13 -4.98
C THR A 258 -8.33 1.70 -5.33
N SER A 259 -8.03 1.85 -6.62
CA SER A 259 -6.76 2.44 -7.08
C SER A 259 -6.61 3.88 -6.59
N MET A 260 -7.67 4.69 -6.67
CA MET A 260 -7.62 6.08 -6.23
C MET A 260 -7.38 6.20 -4.72
N LYS A 261 -8.05 5.38 -3.90
CA LYS A 261 -7.78 5.37 -2.45
C LYS A 261 -6.34 5.00 -2.13
N ARG A 262 -5.78 4.02 -2.83
CA ARG A 262 -4.37 3.63 -2.69
C ARG A 262 -3.44 4.79 -3.01
N ASP A 263 -3.68 5.48 -4.13
CA ASP A 263 -2.86 6.61 -4.53
C ASP A 263 -3.00 7.77 -3.53
N LEU A 264 -4.21 8.07 -3.04
CA LEU A 264 -4.44 9.06 -1.98
C LEU A 264 -3.75 8.71 -0.66
N ASN A 265 -3.74 7.43 -0.27
CA ASN A 265 -2.99 6.97 0.89
C ASN A 265 -1.48 7.17 0.67
N MET A 266 -0.95 6.87 -0.51
CA MET A 266 0.45 7.15 -0.86
C MET A 266 0.77 8.64 -0.73
N PHE A 267 -0.06 9.55 -1.27
CA PHE A 267 0.13 10.99 -1.14
C PHE A 267 0.16 11.45 0.33
N GLN A 268 -0.76 10.93 1.16
CA GLN A 268 -0.76 11.20 2.60
C GLN A 268 0.56 10.77 3.25
N CYS A 269 1.09 9.61 2.90
CA CYS A 269 2.36 9.12 3.46
C CYS A 269 3.53 10.04 3.14
N TYR A 270 3.64 10.48 1.89
CA TYR A 270 4.68 11.42 1.50
C TYR A 270 4.53 12.77 2.21
N LEU A 271 3.30 13.23 2.43
CA LEU A 271 3.04 14.42 3.24
C LEU A 271 3.51 14.24 4.70
N TRP A 272 3.23 13.10 5.32
CA TRP A 272 3.70 12.81 6.68
C TRP A 272 5.22 12.69 6.76
N LEU A 273 5.82 12.09 5.74
CA LEU A 273 7.27 11.98 5.64
C LEU A 273 7.92 13.37 5.52
N CYS A 274 7.32 14.29 4.76
CA CYS A 274 7.76 15.67 4.70
C CYS A 274 7.66 16.38 6.05
N VAL A 275 6.58 16.18 6.80
CA VAL A 275 6.42 16.75 8.15
C VAL A 275 7.51 16.23 9.10
N LEU A 276 7.84 14.93 9.06
CA LEU A 276 8.87 14.33 9.91
C LEU A 276 10.28 14.79 9.55
N HIS A 277 10.61 14.85 8.25
CA HIS A 277 11.92 15.33 7.78
C HIS A 277 12.08 16.84 7.85
N GLN A 278 10.96 17.55 7.96
CA GLN A 278 10.88 18.99 7.80
C GLN A 278 11.40 19.47 6.44
N ASP A 279 11.09 18.70 5.39
CA ASP A 279 11.62 18.91 4.05
C ASP A 279 10.62 18.44 2.97
N LEU A 280 10.59 19.13 1.83
CA LEU A 280 9.73 18.81 0.69
C LEU A 280 10.34 17.77 -0.26
N SER A 281 11.62 17.38 -0.09
CA SER A 281 12.27 16.42 -0.98
C SER A 281 11.55 15.08 -1.14
N PRO A 282 10.86 14.49 -0.12
CA PRO A 282 10.08 13.27 -0.34
C PRO A 282 9.03 13.45 -1.45
N ILE A 283 8.38 14.60 -1.52
CA ILE A 283 7.39 14.89 -2.55
C ILE A 283 8.08 15.20 -3.89
N THR A 284 9.04 16.13 -3.90
CA THR A 284 9.59 16.67 -5.15
C THR A 284 10.56 15.73 -5.86
N VAL A 285 11.33 14.96 -5.11
CA VAL A 285 12.38 14.07 -5.64
C VAL A 285 11.88 12.64 -5.86
N ARG A 286 10.83 12.20 -5.15
CA ARG A 286 10.36 10.80 -5.22
C ARG A 286 8.92 10.69 -5.72
N LEU A 287 7.96 11.35 -5.07
CA LEU A 287 6.55 11.20 -5.43
C LEU A 287 6.23 11.82 -6.81
N LEU A 288 6.67 13.06 -7.07
CA LEU A 288 6.38 13.74 -8.32
C LEU A 288 6.92 12.96 -9.54
N PRO A 289 8.20 12.52 -9.58
CA PRO A 289 8.69 11.69 -10.68
C PRO A 289 7.89 10.42 -10.91
N LEU A 290 7.44 9.76 -9.83
CA LEU A 290 6.58 8.58 -9.94
C LEU A 290 5.26 8.92 -10.65
N CYS A 291 4.59 9.99 -10.21
CA CYS A 291 3.33 10.45 -10.77
C CYS A 291 3.45 10.91 -12.23
N LEU A 292 4.52 11.63 -12.58
CA LEU A 292 4.81 12.10 -13.94
C LEU A 292 4.84 10.97 -14.96
N MET A 293 5.24 9.78 -14.54
CA MET A 293 5.37 8.61 -15.43
C MET A 293 4.07 7.80 -15.51
N VAL A 294 3.40 7.63 -14.37
CA VAL A 294 2.25 6.73 -14.25
C VAL A 294 1.00 7.39 -14.81
N PHE A 295 0.67 8.61 -14.38
CA PHE A 295 -0.64 9.21 -14.66
C PHE A 295 -0.93 9.46 -16.14
N PRO A 296 0.00 9.99 -16.96
CA PRO A 296 -0.23 10.12 -18.39
C PRO A 296 -0.48 8.77 -19.07
N SER A 297 0.22 7.73 -18.62
CA SER A 297 0.10 6.37 -19.18
C SER A 297 -1.25 5.71 -18.89
N VAL A 298 -1.98 6.18 -17.87
CA VAL A 298 -3.36 5.76 -17.58
C VAL A 298 -4.42 6.78 -18.00
N ASN A 299 -4.05 7.81 -18.77
CA ASN A 299 -4.94 8.87 -19.24
C ASN A 299 -5.66 9.60 -18.10
N ILE A 300 -4.92 9.94 -17.05
CA ILE A 300 -5.39 10.84 -15.99
C ILE A 300 -4.83 12.23 -16.29
N SER A 301 -5.70 13.24 -16.35
CA SER A 301 -5.28 14.63 -16.62
C SER A 301 -4.66 15.27 -15.38
N TRP A 302 -3.71 16.19 -15.61
CA TRP A 302 -3.10 16.97 -14.53
C TRP A 302 -4.10 17.89 -13.83
N GLU A 303 -5.11 18.37 -14.55
CA GLU A 303 -6.24 19.09 -13.95
C GLU A 303 -6.95 18.23 -12.90
N PHE A 304 -7.26 16.97 -13.21
CA PHE A 304 -7.88 16.06 -12.25
C PHE A 304 -6.98 15.81 -11.04
N ILE A 305 -5.67 15.69 -11.25
CA ILE A 305 -4.69 15.47 -10.19
C ILE A 305 -4.58 16.69 -9.27
N ASP A 306 -4.38 17.90 -9.83
CA ASP A 306 -4.33 19.15 -9.06
C ASP A 306 -5.58 19.30 -8.17
N GLN A 307 -6.77 19.11 -8.75
CA GLN A 307 -8.02 19.24 -8.02
C GLN A 307 -8.17 18.15 -6.95
N THR A 308 -7.77 16.91 -7.24
CA THR A 308 -7.78 15.83 -6.26
C THR A 308 -6.81 16.08 -5.10
N VAL A 309 -5.61 16.62 -5.37
CA VAL A 309 -4.64 17.01 -4.35
C VAL A 309 -5.18 18.13 -3.47
N ARG A 310 -5.87 19.12 -4.04
CA ARG A 310 -6.55 20.18 -3.28
C ARG A 310 -7.64 19.63 -2.38
N LEU A 311 -8.48 18.73 -2.89
CA LEU A 311 -9.50 18.04 -2.09
C LEU A 311 -8.87 17.25 -0.93
N LEU A 312 -7.73 16.58 -1.18
CA LEU A 312 -6.99 15.87 -0.14
C LEU A 312 -6.50 16.82 0.96
N VAL A 313 -5.86 17.92 0.58
CA VAL A 313 -5.36 18.91 1.54
C VAL A 313 -6.50 19.56 2.33
N GLU A 314 -7.63 19.85 1.68
CA GLU A 314 -8.81 20.39 2.36
C GLU A 314 -9.39 19.40 3.37
N GLU A 315 -9.52 18.13 2.99
CA GLU A 315 -10.00 17.08 3.89
C GLU A 315 -9.06 16.92 5.09
N VAL A 316 -7.74 16.85 4.88
CA VAL A 316 -6.74 16.84 5.96
C VAL A 316 -6.90 18.06 6.87
N ARG A 317 -6.99 19.27 6.32
CA ARG A 317 -7.17 20.51 7.09
C ARG A 317 -8.42 20.44 7.97
N SER A 318 -9.51 19.85 7.48
CA SER A 318 -10.77 19.75 8.22
C SER A 318 -10.69 18.87 9.48
N ARG A 319 -9.70 17.97 9.55
CA ARG A 319 -9.46 17.10 10.71
C ARG A 319 -8.55 17.73 11.77
N LEU A 320 -8.02 18.91 11.49
CA LEU A 320 -6.98 19.54 12.30
C LEU A 320 -7.46 20.83 12.95
N THR A 321 -7.04 21.04 14.19
CA THR A 321 -7.11 22.35 14.83
C THR A 321 -6.15 23.32 14.15
N GLN A 322 -6.35 24.63 14.35
CA GLN A 322 -5.46 25.66 13.77
C GLN A 322 -3.98 25.46 14.16
N ASN A 323 -3.72 25.04 15.40
CA ASN A 323 -2.37 24.79 15.88
C ASN A 323 -1.74 23.57 15.18
N GLN A 324 -2.50 22.48 15.02
CA GLN A 324 -2.03 21.30 14.28
C GLN A 324 -1.82 21.62 12.79
N TRP A 325 -2.73 22.39 12.19
CA TRP A 325 -2.60 22.81 10.80
C TRP A 325 -1.32 23.62 10.56
N SER A 326 -0.90 24.48 11.49
CA SER A 326 0.35 25.26 11.34
C SER A 326 1.60 24.38 11.17
N ILE A 327 1.58 23.14 11.66
CA ILE A 327 2.67 22.16 11.50
C ILE A 327 2.66 21.56 10.08
N VAL A 328 1.47 21.24 9.56
CA VAL A 328 1.29 20.53 8.28
C VAL A 328 1.27 21.50 7.09
N GLN A 329 0.81 22.72 7.30
CA GLN A 329 0.52 23.72 6.28
C GLN A 329 1.68 23.95 5.29
N PRO A 330 2.95 24.13 5.72
CA PRO A 330 4.04 24.38 4.78
C PRO A 330 4.20 23.24 3.76
N TYR A 331 4.03 22.00 4.20
CA TYR A 331 4.18 20.81 3.36
C TYR A 331 2.94 20.55 2.51
N ALA A 332 1.75 20.84 3.04
CA ALA A 332 0.50 20.72 2.30
C ALA A 332 0.40 21.75 1.16
N VAL A 333 0.86 22.99 1.40
CA VAL A 333 0.98 24.01 0.35
C VAL A 333 2.03 23.58 -0.68
N GLY A 334 3.21 23.13 -0.24
CA GLY A 334 4.23 22.61 -1.16
C GLY A 334 3.75 21.44 -2.01
N LEU A 335 2.91 20.55 -1.46
CA LEU A 335 2.27 19.47 -2.21
C LEU A 335 1.35 20.01 -3.32
N ILE A 336 0.48 20.97 -2.99
CA ILE A 336 -0.40 21.61 -3.98
C ILE A 336 0.44 22.28 -5.07
N ASP A 337 1.43 23.09 -4.69
CA ASP A 337 2.25 23.85 -5.62
C ASP A 337 2.99 22.91 -6.58
N THR A 338 3.58 21.84 -6.06
CA THR A 338 4.31 20.83 -6.84
C THR A 338 3.44 20.21 -7.95
N PHE A 339 2.18 19.89 -7.64
CA PHE A 339 1.26 19.22 -8.57
C PHE A 339 0.44 20.19 -9.44
N SER A 340 0.32 21.45 -9.05
CA SER A 340 -0.41 22.48 -9.82
C SER A 340 0.34 22.98 -11.07
N VAL A 341 1.68 22.86 -11.08
CA VAL A 341 2.56 23.39 -12.14
C VAL A 341 2.67 22.44 -13.34
N GLN A 342 2.15 21.22 -13.25
CA GLN A 342 2.37 20.16 -14.26
C GLN A 342 1.41 20.22 -15.47
N GLN A 343 0.91 21.41 -15.84
CA GLN A 343 -0.10 21.58 -16.89
C GLN A 343 0.42 21.30 -18.31
#